data_AF-A0A088S8E9-F1
#
_entry.id   AF-A0A088S8E9-F1
#
_cell.length_a   1.000
_cell.length_b   1.000
_cell.length_c   1.000
_cell.angle_alpha   90.00
_cell.angle_beta   90.00
_cell.angle_gamma   90.00
#
_symmetry.space_group_name_H-M   'P 1'
#
loop_
_entity.id
_entity.type
_entity.pdbx_description
1 polymer ?
#
loop_
_entity_poly.entity_id
_entity_poly.type
_entity_poly.pdbx_seq_one_letter_code
_entity_poly.pdbx_strand_id
1 'polypeptide(L)'
;MTSLKDRIAAVLFFGNPEEALTAEKVRNAEAMTKATEVRLEHNQDEKEFKEKVLQLDKRIKAQRERYARQATPLLKEFDDIAISQHYYQEVGNSVTAQEAFVGQMAQRETQQFGYVSKKLISVSLNLEALRQQMLSGQPFMRELKAALDDAESEDLNVISEPLRAFADRGIPKPTLVRAAAFDLARSIEETGKSPVPQPVLGWLDLFKFRSAFSPSTVGQNEVRARRTAALFTRYVEQNQYASALALAEEVDTWTRNERDSSVEYFNNSYKSFRQATLPTITAEIFFAYTTAFLNASRIACVEQMLQE
;
A
#
# COMPACT_ATOMS: atom_id res chain seq x y z
N MET A 1 24.33 -106.43 37.98
CA MET A 1 25.81 -106.40 37.87
C MET A 1 26.37 -107.50 38.74
N THR A 2 26.74 -108.63 38.16
CA THR A 2 27.43 -109.72 38.85
C THR A 2 28.92 -109.43 38.84
N SER A 3 29.57 -109.64 39.98
CA SER A 3 30.92 -109.15 40.25
C SER A 3 31.97 -109.97 39.48
N LEU A 4 33.12 -109.37 39.19
CA LEU A 4 34.27 -110.07 38.59
C LEU A 4 34.70 -111.32 39.40
N LYS A 5 34.38 -111.38 40.70
CA LYS A 5 34.58 -112.54 41.57
C LYS A 5 33.65 -113.71 41.22
N ASP A 6 32.40 -113.46 40.86
CA ASP A 6 31.45 -114.50 40.44
C ASP A 6 31.78 -115.05 39.04
N ARG A 7 32.46 -114.26 38.21
CA ARG A 7 32.94 -114.66 36.88
C ARG A 7 34.12 -115.63 36.93
N ILE A 8 35.02 -115.46 37.90
CA ILE A 8 36.17 -116.36 38.10
C ILE A 8 35.71 -117.64 38.81
N ALA A 9 34.75 -117.54 39.74
CA ALA A 9 34.15 -118.70 40.38
C ALA A 9 33.41 -119.60 39.37
N ALA A 10 32.67 -119.03 38.40
CA ALA A 10 32.00 -119.84 37.38
C ALA A 10 32.98 -120.62 36.48
N VAL A 11 34.15 -120.08 36.14
CA VAL A 11 35.15 -120.77 35.30
C VAL A 11 35.80 -121.96 36.02
N LEU A 12 35.84 -121.95 37.36
CA LEU A 12 36.46 -123.00 38.17
C LEU A 12 35.52 -124.15 38.56
N PHE A 13 34.21 -124.05 38.26
CA PHE A 13 33.20 -125.06 38.63
C PHE A 13 32.51 -125.79 37.46
N PHE A 14 32.97 -125.62 36.22
CA PHE A 14 32.52 -126.45 35.09
C PHE A 14 33.55 -127.56 34.81
N GLY A 15 33.12 -128.82 34.93
CA GLY A 15 33.94 -129.99 34.60
C GLY A 15 34.21 -130.18 33.09
N ASN A 16 33.69 -129.29 32.22
CA ASN A 16 33.83 -129.38 30.77
C ASN A 16 33.81 -127.97 30.10
N PRO A 17 34.78 -127.62 29.24
CA PRO A 17 34.88 -126.28 28.62
C PRO A 17 33.75 -125.96 27.63
N GLU A 18 33.08 -126.97 27.09
CA GLU A 18 31.97 -126.76 26.14
C GLU A 18 30.69 -126.25 26.81
N GLU A 19 30.42 -126.65 28.07
CA GLU A 19 29.24 -126.20 28.83
C GLU A 19 29.36 -124.73 29.29
N ALA A 20 30.56 -124.26 29.60
CA ALA A 20 30.81 -122.85 29.92
C ALA A 20 30.60 -121.95 28.68
N LEU A 21 30.98 -122.42 27.50
CA LEU A 21 30.85 -121.68 26.24
C LEU A 21 29.40 -121.61 25.75
N THR A 22 28.60 -122.64 25.98
CA THR A 22 27.14 -122.61 25.68
C THR A 22 26.41 -121.68 26.65
N ALA A 23 26.74 -121.71 27.95
CA ALA A 23 26.17 -120.78 28.92
C ALA A 23 26.47 -119.30 28.62
N GLU A 24 27.71 -118.98 28.19
CA GLU A 24 28.07 -117.63 27.75
C GLU A 24 27.40 -117.24 26.43
N LYS A 25 27.23 -118.18 25.47
CA LYS A 25 26.47 -117.93 24.24
C LYS A 25 25.00 -117.60 24.52
N VAL A 26 24.37 -118.32 25.44
CA VAL A 26 22.97 -118.06 25.85
C VAL A 26 22.87 -116.69 26.54
N ARG A 27 23.78 -116.37 27.45
CA ARG A 27 23.83 -115.04 28.09
C ARG A 27 24.08 -113.90 27.10
N ASN A 28 24.93 -114.11 26.11
CA ASN A 28 25.19 -113.12 25.08
C ASN A 28 23.97 -112.95 24.15
N ALA A 29 23.28 -114.04 23.82
CA ALA A 29 22.01 -113.97 23.09
C ALA A 29 20.94 -113.19 23.88
N GLU A 30 20.79 -113.46 25.18
CA GLU A 30 19.89 -112.71 26.07
C GLU A 30 20.29 -111.24 26.24
N ALA A 31 21.58 -110.93 26.26
CA ALA A 31 22.05 -109.55 26.32
C ALA A 31 21.77 -108.81 25.00
N MET A 32 21.90 -109.49 23.87
CA MET A 32 21.62 -108.93 22.55
C MET A 32 20.12 -108.69 22.34
N THR A 33 19.25 -109.61 22.76
CA THR A 33 17.79 -109.39 22.69
C THR A 33 17.36 -108.20 23.55
N LYS A 34 17.85 -108.12 24.80
CA LYS A 34 17.61 -106.97 25.69
C LYS A 34 18.15 -105.66 25.11
N ALA A 35 19.34 -105.68 24.49
CA ALA A 35 19.90 -104.50 23.84
C ALA A 35 19.08 -104.06 22.62
N THR A 36 18.49 -104.99 21.87
CA THR A 36 17.60 -104.65 20.75
C THR A 36 16.25 -104.12 21.22
N GLU A 37 15.69 -104.66 22.30
CA GLU A 37 14.44 -104.19 22.91
C GLU A 37 14.59 -102.74 23.40
N VAL A 38 15.63 -102.45 24.18
CA VAL A 38 15.91 -101.09 24.68
C VAL A 38 16.14 -100.09 23.53
N ARG A 39 16.81 -100.52 22.44
CA ARG A 39 16.98 -99.66 21.26
C ARG A 39 15.65 -99.39 20.56
N LEU A 40 14.74 -100.35 20.54
CA LEU A 40 13.45 -100.21 19.90
C LEU A 40 12.52 -99.30 20.72
N GLU A 41 12.51 -99.47 22.05
CA GLU A 41 11.83 -98.57 22.99
C GLU A 41 12.36 -97.14 22.86
N HIS A 42 13.69 -96.95 22.89
CA HIS A 42 14.29 -95.62 22.74
C HIS A 42 13.95 -94.96 21.40
N ASN A 43 13.94 -95.72 20.30
CA ASN A 43 13.53 -95.19 18.99
C ASN A 43 12.04 -94.82 18.92
N GLN A 44 11.18 -95.51 19.68
CA GLN A 44 9.76 -95.16 19.80
C GLN A 44 9.59 -93.88 20.60
N ASP A 45 10.25 -93.78 21.76
CA ASP A 45 10.23 -92.59 22.61
C ASP A 45 10.77 -91.35 21.86
N GLU A 46 11.84 -91.49 21.08
CA GLU A 46 12.36 -90.40 20.27
C GLU A 46 11.36 -89.91 19.21
N LYS A 47 10.62 -90.83 18.58
CA LYS A 47 9.60 -90.47 17.58
C LYS A 47 8.44 -89.74 18.24
N GLU A 48 7.93 -90.26 19.35
CA GLU A 48 6.88 -89.59 20.12
C GLU A 48 7.31 -88.22 20.62
N PHE A 49 8.56 -88.08 21.07
CA PHE A 49 9.10 -86.80 21.51
C PHE A 49 9.17 -85.81 20.33
N LYS A 50 9.70 -86.22 19.17
CA LYS A 50 9.74 -85.39 17.96
C LYS A 50 8.34 -84.96 17.53
N GLU A 51 7.36 -85.85 17.59
CA GLU A 51 5.97 -85.51 17.29
C GLU A 51 5.36 -84.51 18.28
N LYS A 52 5.60 -84.69 19.59
CA LYS A 52 5.15 -83.74 20.62
C LYS A 52 5.78 -82.36 20.43
N VAL A 53 7.08 -82.29 20.12
CA VAL A 53 7.77 -81.04 19.81
C VAL A 53 7.19 -80.36 18.58
N LEU A 54 6.96 -81.10 17.50
CA LEU A 54 6.33 -80.56 16.28
C LEU A 54 4.90 -80.04 16.53
N GLN A 55 4.13 -80.72 17.39
CA GLN A 55 2.80 -80.24 17.77
C GLN A 55 2.86 -78.96 18.61
N LEU A 56 3.82 -78.84 19.54
CA LEU A 56 4.04 -77.63 20.31
C LEU A 56 4.47 -76.46 19.42
N ASP A 57 5.39 -76.69 18.48
CA ASP A 57 5.81 -75.66 17.52
C ASP A 57 4.65 -75.17 16.65
N LYS A 58 3.79 -76.09 16.17
CA LYS A 58 2.58 -75.73 15.43
C LYS A 58 1.62 -74.90 16.29
N ARG A 59 1.45 -75.26 17.57
CA ARG A 59 0.60 -74.49 18.50
C ARG A 59 1.17 -73.10 18.78
N ILE A 60 2.48 -72.97 18.98
CA ILE A 60 3.15 -71.69 19.19
C ILE A 60 3.02 -70.81 17.95
N LYS A 61 3.25 -71.36 16.75
CA LYS A 61 3.06 -70.63 15.48
C LYS A 61 1.61 -70.16 15.33
N ALA A 62 0.63 -71.03 15.56
CA ALA A 62 -0.78 -70.68 15.47
C ALA A 62 -1.18 -69.58 16.48
N GLN A 63 -0.62 -69.61 17.70
CA GLN A 63 -0.84 -68.54 18.68
C GLN A 63 -0.20 -67.23 18.25
N ARG A 64 1.06 -67.25 17.76
CA ARG A 64 1.73 -66.06 17.22
C ARG A 64 0.96 -65.44 16.07
N GLU A 65 0.46 -66.24 15.15
CA GLU A 65 -0.36 -65.77 14.03
C GLU A 65 -1.69 -65.16 14.50
N ARG A 66 -2.34 -65.74 15.53
CA ARG A 66 -3.54 -65.15 16.14
C ARG A 66 -3.25 -63.79 16.77
N TYR A 67 -2.18 -63.68 17.54
CA TYR A 67 -1.77 -62.40 18.13
C TYR A 67 -1.40 -61.38 17.05
N ALA A 68 -0.69 -61.78 16.00
CA ALA A 68 -0.37 -60.90 14.88
C ALA A 68 -1.64 -60.38 14.18
N ARG A 69 -2.62 -61.24 13.92
CA ARG A 69 -3.91 -60.85 13.31
C ARG A 69 -4.72 -59.90 14.18
N GLN A 70 -4.62 -60.02 15.51
CA GLN A 70 -5.28 -59.12 16.46
C GLN A 70 -4.53 -57.79 16.64
N ALA A 71 -3.19 -57.80 16.61
CA ALA A 71 -2.37 -56.61 16.78
C ALA A 71 -2.33 -55.72 15.52
N THR A 72 -2.39 -56.32 14.32
CA THR A 72 -2.32 -55.58 13.05
C THR A 72 -3.38 -54.47 12.91
N PRO A 73 -4.69 -54.71 13.17
CA PRO A 73 -5.70 -53.64 13.07
C PRO A 73 -5.51 -52.56 14.14
N LEU A 74 -5.13 -52.93 15.37
CA LEU A 74 -4.87 -51.97 16.45
C LEU A 74 -3.69 -51.05 16.10
N LEU A 75 -2.60 -51.61 15.57
CA LEU A 75 -1.46 -50.83 15.11
C LEU A 75 -1.84 -49.84 13.99
N LYS A 76 -2.70 -50.24 13.05
CA LYS A 76 -3.20 -49.34 12.01
C LYS A 76 -4.05 -48.19 12.56
N GLU A 77 -4.94 -48.47 13.53
CA GLU A 77 -5.74 -47.41 14.17
C GLU A 77 -4.85 -46.41 14.93
N PHE A 78 -3.79 -46.89 15.61
CA PHE A 78 -2.81 -46.00 16.24
C PHE A 78 -2.04 -45.15 15.22
N ASP A 79 -1.63 -45.74 14.09
CA ASP A 79 -0.98 -45.01 13.00
C ASP A 79 -1.94 -43.96 12.40
N ASP A 80 -3.21 -44.29 12.15
CA ASP A 80 -4.22 -43.38 11.63
C ASP A 80 -4.51 -42.22 12.62
N ILE A 81 -4.55 -42.51 13.92
CA ILE A 81 -4.68 -41.49 14.98
C ILE A 81 -3.44 -40.58 15.01
N ALA A 82 -2.23 -41.14 14.91
CA ALA A 82 -1.00 -40.36 14.86
C ALA A 82 -0.94 -39.46 13.61
N ILE A 83 -1.35 -39.98 12.45
CA ILE A 83 -1.45 -39.24 11.19
C ILE A 83 -2.49 -38.13 11.29
N SER A 84 -3.67 -38.40 11.84
CA SER A 84 -4.71 -37.37 12.02
C SER A 84 -4.27 -36.27 12.98
N GLN A 85 -3.60 -36.60 14.09
CA GLN A 85 -3.01 -35.62 15.00
C GLN A 85 -1.96 -34.76 14.30
N HIS A 86 -1.11 -35.35 13.47
CA HIS A 86 -0.15 -34.61 12.65
C HIS A 86 -0.84 -33.64 11.70
N TYR A 87 -1.88 -34.07 10.97
CA TYR A 87 -2.65 -33.19 10.09
C TYR A 87 -3.37 -32.07 10.84
N TYR A 88 -3.93 -32.34 12.02
CA TYR A 88 -4.53 -31.30 12.87
C TYR A 88 -3.49 -30.29 13.35
N GLN A 89 -2.27 -30.74 13.67
CA GLN A 89 -1.17 -29.85 14.02
C GLN A 89 -0.70 -29.03 12.82
N GLU A 90 -0.59 -29.61 11.62
CA GLU A 90 -0.23 -28.88 10.40
C GLU A 90 -1.29 -27.85 10.03
N VAL A 91 -2.57 -28.21 10.08
CA VAL A 91 -3.69 -27.28 9.84
C VAL A 91 -3.70 -26.20 10.92
N GLY A 92 -3.51 -26.54 12.19
CA GLY A 92 -3.40 -25.57 13.28
C GLY A 92 -2.26 -24.59 13.06
N ASN A 93 -1.06 -25.09 12.75
CA ASN A 93 0.11 -24.27 12.44
C ASN A 93 -0.11 -23.38 11.21
N SER A 94 -0.76 -23.90 10.18
CA SER A 94 -1.10 -23.14 8.97
C SER A 94 -2.11 -22.01 9.26
N VAL A 95 -3.16 -22.30 10.04
CA VAL A 95 -4.15 -21.30 10.46
C VAL A 95 -3.51 -20.25 11.35
N THR A 96 -2.67 -20.63 12.32
CA THR A 96 -1.94 -19.66 13.16
C THR A 96 -0.96 -18.82 12.34
N ALA A 97 -0.28 -19.41 11.35
CA ALA A 97 0.59 -18.66 10.44
C ALA A 97 -0.19 -17.68 9.56
N GLN A 98 -1.37 -18.09 9.06
CA GLN A 98 -2.26 -17.20 8.31
C GLN A 98 -2.81 -16.07 9.16
N GLU A 99 -3.24 -16.35 10.40
CA GLU A 99 -3.71 -15.34 11.34
C GLU A 99 -2.60 -14.31 11.66
N ALA A 100 -1.38 -14.79 11.94
CA ALA A 100 -0.23 -13.93 12.18
C ALA A 100 0.11 -13.08 10.96
N PHE A 101 0.02 -13.64 9.75
CA PHE A 101 0.25 -12.92 8.50
C PHE A 101 -0.80 -11.83 8.28
N VAL A 102 -2.10 -12.15 8.44
CA VAL A 102 -3.20 -11.19 8.32
C VAL A 102 -3.06 -10.09 9.36
N GLY A 103 -2.71 -10.42 10.61
CA GLY A 103 -2.45 -9.44 11.66
C GLY A 103 -1.29 -8.49 11.32
N GLN A 104 -0.22 -9.00 10.71
CA GLN A 104 0.90 -8.16 10.25
C GLN A 104 0.51 -7.26 9.07
N MET A 105 -0.30 -7.75 8.13
CA MET A 105 -0.80 -6.94 7.00
C MET A 105 -1.70 -5.81 7.50
N ALA A 106 -2.69 -6.12 8.34
CA ALA A 106 -3.58 -5.12 8.95
C ALA A 106 -2.80 -4.08 9.78
N GLN A 107 -1.74 -4.50 10.49
CA GLN A 107 -0.89 -3.58 11.24
C GLN A 107 -0.07 -2.65 10.31
N ARG A 108 0.42 -3.16 9.18
CA ARG A 108 1.15 -2.34 8.19
C ARG A 108 0.22 -1.35 7.50
N GLU A 109 -0.96 -1.79 7.09
CA GLU A 109 -1.99 -0.94 6.48
C GLU A 109 -2.38 0.19 7.45
N THR A 110 -2.77 -0.13 8.68
CA THR A 110 -3.15 0.89 9.68
C THR A 110 -2.04 1.87 10.00
N GLN A 111 -0.77 1.45 9.99
CA GLN A 111 0.38 2.35 10.17
C GLN A 111 0.60 3.25 8.96
N GLN A 112 0.47 2.72 7.74
CA GLN A 112 0.60 3.50 6.51
C GLN A 112 -0.51 4.55 6.43
N PHE A 113 -1.76 4.19 6.71
CA PHE A 113 -2.86 5.17 6.78
C PHE A 113 -2.67 6.19 7.89
N GLY A 114 -2.21 5.75 9.06
CA GLY A 114 -1.88 6.66 10.16
C GLY A 114 -0.82 7.69 9.76
N TYR A 115 0.18 7.30 8.97
CA TYR A 115 1.20 8.20 8.45
C TYR A 115 0.65 9.16 7.39
N VAL A 116 -0.06 8.65 6.38
CA VAL A 116 -0.63 9.46 5.29
C VAL A 116 -1.66 10.46 5.81
N SER A 117 -2.53 10.04 6.75
CA SER A 117 -3.49 10.92 7.40
C SER A 117 -2.81 12.06 8.17
N LYS A 118 -1.75 11.76 8.93
CA LYS A 118 -0.97 12.79 9.64
C LYS A 118 -0.32 13.78 8.68
N LYS A 119 0.21 13.31 7.55
CA LYS A 119 0.80 14.17 6.52
C LYS A 119 -0.25 15.07 5.87
N LEU A 120 -1.43 14.55 5.56
CA LEU A 120 -2.52 15.38 5.03
C LEU A 120 -2.99 16.45 6.02
N ILE A 121 -2.98 16.14 7.32
CA ILE A 121 -3.29 17.10 8.38
C ILE A 121 -2.20 18.17 8.46
N SER A 122 -0.91 17.80 8.49
CA SER A 122 0.19 18.77 8.54
C SER A 122 0.16 19.73 7.35
N VAL A 123 0.00 19.19 6.13
CA VAL A 123 -0.06 19.99 4.91
C VAL A 123 -1.25 20.96 4.95
N SER A 124 -2.41 20.50 5.44
CA SER A 124 -3.58 21.36 5.57
C SER A 124 -3.39 22.49 6.58
N LEU A 125 -2.73 22.22 7.73
CA LEU A 125 -2.44 23.24 8.74
C LEU A 125 -1.45 24.30 8.21
N ASN A 126 -0.41 23.86 7.49
CA ASN A 126 0.58 24.75 6.90
C ASN A 126 -0.05 25.63 5.80
N LEU A 127 -0.94 25.07 4.97
CA LEU A 127 -1.67 25.85 3.96
C LEU A 127 -2.67 26.83 4.58
N GLU A 128 -3.32 26.47 5.69
CA GLU A 128 -4.17 27.40 6.43
C GLU A 128 -3.36 28.54 7.07
N ALA A 129 -2.20 28.24 7.65
CA ALA A 129 -1.29 29.26 8.19
C ALA A 129 -0.84 30.24 7.09
N LEU A 130 -0.45 29.72 5.92
CA LEU A 130 -0.13 30.51 4.74
C LEU A 130 -1.31 31.40 4.31
N ARG A 131 -2.52 30.84 4.26
CA ARG A 131 -3.75 31.58 3.92
C ARG A 131 -4.02 32.73 4.88
N GLN A 132 -3.89 32.49 6.18
CA GLN A 132 -4.08 33.55 7.18
C GLN A 132 -3.05 34.67 7.01
N GLN A 133 -1.79 34.33 6.72
CA GLN A 133 -0.77 35.36 6.48
C GLN A 133 -1.02 36.16 5.21
N MET A 134 -1.40 35.49 4.13
CA MET A 134 -1.76 36.14 2.86
C MET A 134 -2.97 37.08 3.02
N LEU A 135 -3.98 36.72 3.82
CA LEU A 135 -5.11 37.58 4.14
C LEU A 135 -4.74 38.78 5.01
N SER A 136 -3.75 38.63 5.90
CA SER A 136 -3.28 39.71 6.76
C SER A 136 -2.48 40.79 5.99
N GLY A 137 -1.98 40.45 4.79
CA GLY A 137 -1.13 41.31 3.97
C GLY A 137 0.32 41.38 4.44
N GLN A 138 0.74 40.46 5.33
CA GLN A 138 2.11 40.35 5.81
C GLN A 138 2.98 39.54 4.84
N PRO A 139 4.32 39.67 4.91
CA PRO A 139 5.22 38.78 4.20
C PRO A 139 5.01 37.33 4.63
N PHE A 140 4.97 36.42 3.66
CA PHE A 140 4.56 35.02 3.86
C PHE A 140 5.60 34.01 3.33
N MET A 141 6.84 34.46 3.08
CA MET A 141 7.90 33.62 2.49
C MET A 141 8.22 32.38 3.35
N ARG A 142 8.14 32.49 4.68
CA ARG A 142 8.44 31.37 5.59
C ARG A 142 7.34 30.32 5.54
N GLU A 143 6.10 30.77 5.60
CA GLU A 143 4.90 29.94 5.55
C GLU A 143 4.76 29.27 4.19
N LEU A 144 5.13 29.97 3.10
CA LEU A 144 5.15 29.38 1.76
C LEU A 144 6.19 28.26 1.66
N LYS A 145 7.41 28.47 2.18
CA LYS A 145 8.44 27.42 2.21
C LYS A 145 7.98 26.23 3.03
N ALA A 146 7.46 26.46 4.23
CA ALA A 146 6.96 25.39 5.09
C ALA A 146 5.83 24.57 4.43
N ALA A 147 4.89 25.23 3.74
CA ALA A 147 3.82 24.54 3.03
C ALA A 147 4.33 23.72 1.82
N LEU A 148 5.34 24.21 1.10
CA LEU A 148 5.92 23.50 -0.04
C LEU A 148 6.81 22.32 0.40
N ASP A 149 7.61 22.53 1.44
CA ASP A 149 8.50 21.51 1.99
C ASP A 149 7.68 20.34 2.57
N ASP A 150 6.54 20.61 3.21
CA ASP A 150 5.65 19.58 3.76
C ASP A 150 4.85 18.85 2.68
N ALA A 151 4.47 19.55 1.60
CA ALA A 151 3.72 18.96 0.51
C ALA A 151 4.56 18.05 -0.42
N GLU A 152 5.88 18.30 -0.52
CA GLU A 152 6.84 17.52 -1.34
C GLU A 152 6.37 17.29 -2.80
N SER A 153 5.60 18.24 -3.36
CA SER A 153 5.02 18.14 -4.71
C SER A 153 5.73 19.07 -5.69
N GLU A 154 6.16 18.52 -6.83
CA GLU A 154 6.78 19.28 -7.92
C GLU A 154 5.80 20.27 -8.56
N ASP A 155 4.54 19.86 -8.76
CA ASP A 155 3.51 20.72 -9.37
C ASP A 155 3.23 21.95 -8.51
N LEU A 156 3.17 21.78 -7.18
CA LEU A 156 3.00 22.90 -6.25
C LEU A 156 4.19 23.86 -6.29
N ASN A 157 5.40 23.35 -6.49
CA ASN A 157 6.58 24.20 -6.65
C ASN A 157 6.46 25.09 -7.90
N VAL A 158 6.03 24.54 -9.04
CA VAL A 158 5.81 25.29 -10.28
C VAL A 158 4.73 26.35 -10.11
N ILE A 159 3.58 25.99 -9.52
CA ILE A 159 2.45 26.91 -9.36
C ILE A 159 2.76 28.00 -8.31
N SER A 160 3.63 27.72 -7.34
CA SER A 160 4.05 28.69 -6.33
C SER A 160 5.07 29.73 -6.84
N GLU A 161 5.72 29.49 -7.98
CA GLU A 161 6.81 30.35 -8.47
C GLU A 161 6.42 31.82 -8.63
N PRO A 162 5.25 32.16 -9.22
CA PRO A 162 4.78 33.54 -9.30
C PRO A 162 4.58 34.20 -7.92
N LEU A 163 4.21 33.43 -6.89
CA LEU A 163 4.02 33.95 -5.53
C LEU A 163 5.34 34.36 -4.86
N ARG A 164 6.46 33.72 -5.23
CA ARG A 164 7.78 34.05 -4.67
C ARG A 164 8.19 35.49 -4.97
N ALA A 165 7.77 36.04 -6.11
CA ALA A 165 8.02 37.44 -6.47
C ALA A 165 7.34 38.45 -5.52
N PHE A 166 6.29 38.01 -4.80
CA PHE A 166 5.49 38.85 -3.91
C PHE A 166 5.62 38.47 -2.43
N ALA A 167 6.28 37.35 -2.13
CA ALA A 167 6.35 36.77 -0.80
C ALA A 167 6.97 37.71 0.26
N ASP A 168 7.90 38.58 -0.15
CA ASP A 168 8.55 39.56 0.74
C ASP A 168 7.72 40.82 0.98
N ARG A 169 6.82 41.17 0.04
CA ARG A 169 5.99 42.39 0.11
C ARG A 169 4.61 42.14 0.69
N GLY A 170 4.15 40.90 0.64
CA GLY A 170 2.78 40.54 1.01
C GLY A 170 1.77 40.89 -0.08
N ILE A 171 0.55 40.40 0.10
CA ILE A 171 -0.55 40.68 -0.83
C ILE A 171 -1.18 42.02 -0.45
N PRO A 172 -1.42 42.91 -1.44
CA PRO A 172 -2.07 44.18 -1.17
C PRO A 172 -3.50 43.96 -0.66
N LYS A 173 -3.92 44.81 0.27
CA LYS A 173 -5.29 44.77 0.80
C LYS A 173 -6.30 45.07 -0.33
N PRO A 174 -7.51 44.48 -0.28
CA PRO A 174 -8.56 44.73 -1.29
C PRO A 174 -8.90 46.21 -1.48
N THR A 175 -8.71 47.04 -0.46
CA THR A 175 -8.89 48.49 -0.52
C THR A 175 -7.94 49.17 -1.51
N LEU A 176 -6.68 48.73 -1.55
CA LEU A 176 -5.68 49.27 -2.50
C LEU A 176 -6.02 48.86 -3.93
N VAL A 177 -6.48 47.62 -4.13
CA VAL A 177 -6.94 47.13 -5.43
C VAL A 177 -8.12 47.95 -5.93
N ARG A 178 -9.11 48.25 -5.07
CA ARG A 178 -10.26 49.09 -5.42
C ARG A 178 -9.86 50.54 -5.71
N ALA A 179 -8.89 51.10 -5.00
CA ALA A 179 -8.39 52.44 -5.27
C ALA A 179 -7.72 52.51 -6.66
N ALA A 180 -6.80 51.58 -6.95
CA ALA A 180 -6.16 51.49 -8.26
C ALA A 180 -7.16 51.20 -9.40
N ALA A 181 -8.18 50.40 -9.11
CA ALA A 181 -9.28 50.15 -10.04
C ALA A 181 -10.09 51.42 -10.33
N PHE A 182 -10.38 52.23 -9.31
CA PHE A 182 -11.10 53.48 -9.49
C PHE A 182 -10.33 54.47 -10.37
N ASP A 183 -9.02 54.60 -10.14
CA ASP A 183 -8.14 55.44 -10.96
C ASP A 183 -8.06 54.94 -12.41
N LEU A 184 -8.02 53.63 -12.61
CA LEU A 184 -8.09 53.03 -13.95
C LEU A 184 -9.44 53.30 -14.62
N ALA A 185 -10.56 53.03 -13.93
CA ALA A 185 -11.90 53.25 -14.47
C ALA A 185 -12.09 54.70 -14.92
N ARG A 186 -11.62 55.65 -14.12
CA ARG A 186 -11.61 57.07 -14.47
C ARG A 186 -10.75 57.35 -15.69
N SER A 187 -9.55 56.78 -15.78
CA SER A 187 -8.69 56.96 -16.96
C SER A 187 -9.31 56.37 -18.23
N ILE A 188 -10.05 55.26 -18.15
CA ILE A 188 -10.82 54.68 -19.26
C ILE A 188 -11.88 55.68 -19.73
N GLU A 189 -12.63 56.29 -18.81
CA GLU A 189 -13.61 57.32 -19.18
C GLU A 189 -12.97 58.56 -19.81
N GLU A 190 -11.78 58.96 -19.33
CA GLU A 190 -11.05 60.11 -19.83
C GLU A 190 -10.47 59.86 -21.24
N THR A 191 -10.06 58.63 -21.57
CA THR A 191 -9.66 58.27 -22.95
C THR A 191 -10.81 58.34 -23.95
N GLY A 192 -12.05 58.18 -23.50
CA GLY A 192 -13.21 58.30 -24.39
C GLY A 192 -13.60 59.74 -24.72
N LYS A 193 -13.16 60.72 -23.93
CA LYS A 193 -13.55 62.13 -24.08
C LYS A 193 -12.75 62.79 -25.20
N SER A 194 -13.42 63.56 -26.03
CA SER A 194 -12.73 64.40 -27.02
C SER A 194 -11.84 65.46 -26.33
N PRO A 195 -10.65 65.77 -26.90
CA PRO A 195 -9.87 66.90 -26.45
C PRO A 195 -10.71 68.18 -26.60
N VAL A 196 -10.62 69.08 -25.61
CA VAL A 196 -11.37 70.34 -25.60
C VAL A 196 -11.12 71.05 -26.93
N PRO A 197 -12.18 71.41 -27.70
CA PRO A 197 -12.00 72.07 -28.97
C PRO A 197 -11.22 73.37 -28.75
N GLN A 198 -10.08 73.50 -29.42
CA GLN A 198 -9.29 74.72 -29.35
C GLN A 198 -10.18 75.89 -29.82
N PRO A 199 -10.14 77.05 -29.14
CA PRO A 199 -10.89 78.21 -29.59
C PRO A 199 -10.49 78.54 -31.02
N VAL A 200 -11.46 78.93 -31.86
CA VAL A 200 -11.22 79.25 -33.27
C VAL A 200 -10.32 80.49 -33.33
N LEU A 201 -9.05 80.33 -33.71
CA LEU A 201 -8.08 81.44 -33.74
C LEU A 201 -8.05 82.16 -35.10
N GLY A 202 -8.74 81.65 -36.13
CA GLY A 202 -8.86 82.32 -37.43
C GLY A 202 -9.83 81.67 -38.42
N TRP A 203 -10.06 82.34 -39.57
CA TRP A 203 -11.03 81.87 -40.59
C TRP A 203 -10.63 80.55 -41.26
N LEU A 204 -9.36 80.16 -41.22
CA LEU A 204 -8.88 78.85 -41.69
C LEU A 204 -9.28 77.71 -40.74
N ASP A 205 -9.47 77.97 -39.44
CA ASP A 205 -9.90 76.96 -38.48
C ASP A 205 -11.38 76.58 -38.67
N LEU A 206 -12.21 77.49 -39.19
CA LEU A 206 -13.60 77.20 -39.58
C LEU A 206 -13.69 76.05 -40.61
N PHE A 207 -12.69 75.88 -41.46
CA PHE A 207 -12.66 74.80 -42.45
C PHE A 207 -12.14 73.47 -41.90
N LYS A 208 -11.41 73.47 -40.78
CA LYS A 208 -10.94 72.25 -40.11
C LYS A 208 -12.06 71.48 -39.40
N PHE A 209 -13.17 72.15 -39.05
CA PHE A 209 -14.34 71.54 -38.41
C PHE A 209 -15.06 70.49 -39.28
N ARG A 210 -14.85 70.47 -40.60
CA ARG A 210 -15.48 69.46 -41.48
C ARG A 210 -14.68 68.17 -41.62
N SER A 211 -13.40 68.15 -41.22
CA SER A 211 -12.52 66.99 -41.41
C SER A 211 -11.94 66.39 -40.13
N ALA A 212 -11.93 67.12 -39.01
CA ALA A 212 -11.21 66.66 -37.82
C ALA A 212 -11.96 65.60 -37.00
N PHE A 213 -13.27 65.73 -36.74
CA PHE A 213 -14.02 64.77 -35.94
C PHE A 213 -15.51 64.81 -36.31
N SER A 214 -16.11 63.66 -36.65
CA SER A 214 -17.57 63.60 -36.72
C SER A 214 -18.12 63.53 -35.29
N PRO A 215 -19.09 64.38 -34.91
CA PRO A 215 -19.65 64.37 -33.56
C PRO A 215 -20.33 63.01 -33.22
N SER A 216 -20.70 62.24 -34.25
CA SER A 216 -21.21 60.88 -34.09
C SER A 216 -20.15 59.86 -33.66
N THR A 217 -18.91 59.92 -34.16
CA THR A 217 -17.86 58.98 -33.74
C THR A 217 -17.32 59.32 -32.35
N VAL A 218 -17.21 60.61 -32.03
CA VAL A 218 -16.84 61.07 -30.69
C VAL A 218 -17.87 60.61 -29.66
N GLY A 219 -19.16 60.81 -29.94
CA GLY A 219 -20.23 60.32 -29.05
C GLY A 219 -20.26 58.80 -28.92
N GLN A 220 -19.96 58.06 -29.99
CA GLN A 220 -19.84 56.59 -29.92
C GLN A 220 -18.66 56.13 -29.07
N ASN A 221 -17.51 56.81 -29.16
CA ASN A 221 -16.33 56.51 -28.36
C ASN A 221 -16.55 56.82 -26.88
N GLU A 222 -17.17 57.96 -26.54
CA GLU A 222 -17.54 58.29 -25.17
C GLU A 222 -18.51 57.25 -24.56
N VAL A 223 -19.53 56.84 -25.32
CA VAL A 223 -20.48 55.82 -24.89
C VAL A 223 -19.79 54.47 -24.71
N ARG A 224 -18.88 54.10 -25.61
CA ARG A 224 -18.08 52.87 -25.49
C ARG A 224 -17.23 52.89 -24.23
N ALA A 225 -16.48 53.97 -24.00
CA ALA A 225 -15.61 54.13 -22.84
C ALA A 225 -16.36 54.08 -21.51
N ARG A 226 -17.53 54.74 -21.41
CA ARG A 226 -18.39 54.66 -20.22
C ARG A 226 -18.93 53.25 -20.00
N ARG A 227 -19.35 52.56 -21.05
CA ARG A 227 -19.81 51.16 -20.95
C ARG A 227 -18.69 50.24 -20.48
N THR A 228 -17.48 50.38 -21.03
CA THR A 228 -16.33 49.56 -20.60
C THR A 228 -15.92 49.86 -19.17
N ALA A 229 -15.92 51.14 -18.74
CA ALA A 229 -15.63 51.51 -17.36
C ALA A 229 -16.69 50.97 -16.38
N ALA A 230 -17.97 51.01 -16.75
CA ALA A 230 -19.05 50.41 -15.95
C ALA A 230 -18.95 48.88 -15.85
N LEU A 231 -18.56 48.20 -16.94
CA LEU A 231 -18.32 46.75 -16.91
C LEU A 231 -17.09 46.41 -16.05
N PHE A 232 -16.03 47.20 -16.17
CA PHE A 232 -14.80 47.04 -15.39
C PHE A 232 -15.06 47.18 -13.88
N THR A 233 -15.74 48.26 -13.48
CA THR A 233 -16.10 48.50 -12.07
C THR A 233 -16.96 47.37 -11.51
N ARG A 234 -17.92 46.87 -12.30
CA ARG A 234 -18.73 45.69 -11.94
C ARG A 234 -17.87 44.44 -11.70
N TYR A 235 -16.89 44.15 -12.55
CA TYR A 235 -16.00 42.99 -12.34
C TYR A 235 -15.17 43.14 -11.05
N VAL A 236 -14.70 44.35 -10.75
CA VAL A 236 -13.94 44.63 -9.52
C VAL A 236 -14.82 44.52 -8.28
N GLU A 237 -16.08 44.95 -8.34
CA GLU A 237 -17.06 44.75 -7.25
C GLU A 237 -17.37 43.28 -7.01
N GLN A 238 -17.39 42.47 -8.07
CA GLN A 238 -17.58 41.02 -8.00
C GLN A 238 -16.31 40.23 -7.62
N ASN A 239 -15.20 40.92 -7.33
CA ASN A 239 -13.87 40.33 -7.10
C ASN A 239 -13.36 39.46 -8.27
N GLN A 240 -13.84 39.70 -9.50
CA GLN A 240 -13.38 39.00 -10.68
C GLN A 240 -12.19 39.75 -11.29
N TYR A 241 -11.04 39.68 -10.62
CA TYR A 241 -9.87 40.47 -11.02
C TYR A 241 -9.26 40.03 -12.35
N ALA A 242 -9.35 38.75 -12.70
CA ALA A 242 -8.84 38.21 -13.97
C ALA A 242 -9.62 38.75 -15.18
N SER A 243 -10.96 38.79 -15.11
CA SER A 243 -11.79 39.36 -16.19
C SER A 243 -11.66 40.88 -16.26
N ALA A 244 -11.51 41.56 -15.12
CA ALA A 244 -11.22 42.99 -15.06
C ALA A 244 -9.88 43.33 -15.75
N LEU A 245 -8.85 42.51 -15.54
CA LEU A 245 -7.54 42.70 -16.18
C LEU A 245 -7.60 42.44 -17.69
N ALA A 246 -8.28 41.38 -18.13
CA ALA A 246 -8.49 41.11 -19.56
C ALA A 246 -9.21 42.26 -20.28
N LEU A 247 -10.24 42.83 -19.64
CA LEU A 247 -10.93 44.00 -20.18
C LEU A 247 -10.01 45.23 -20.21
N ALA A 248 -9.16 45.44 -19.20
CA ALA A 248 -8.18 46.53 -19.20
C ALA A 248 -7.12 46.36 -20.30
N GLU A 249 -6.69 45.12 -20.60
CA GLU A 249 -5.80 44.81 -21.72
C GLU A 249 -6.47 45.10 -23.06
N GLU A 250 -7.75 44.77 -23.21
CA GLU A 250 -8.52 45.21 -24.37
C GLU A 250 -8.49 46.73 -24.49
N VAL A 251 -8.64 47.49 -23.39
CA VAL A 251 -8.53 48.96 -23.38
C VAL A 251 -7.17 49.49 -23.83
N ASP A 252 -6.09 48.85 -23.42
CA ASP A 252 -4.75 49.20 -23.89
C ASP A 252 -4.60 49.08 -25.41
N THR A 253 -5.30 48.13 -26.06
CA THR A 253 -5.18 47.96 -27.52
C THR A 253 -5.77 49.11 -28.34
N TRP A 254 -6.89 49.73 -27.91
CA TRP A 254 -7.50 50.84 -28.66
C TRP A 254 -6.97 52.22 -28.29
N THR A 255 -6.42 52.40 -27.08
CA THR A 255 -5.82 53.67 -26.63
C THR A 255 -4.45 53.96 -27.25
N ARG A 256 -3.71 52.92 -27.70
CA ARG A 256 -2.38 53.07 -28.36
C ARG A 256 -2.37 53.91 -29.64
N ASN A 257 -3.52 54.19 -30.24
CA ASN A 257 -3.63 54.95 -31.48
C ASN A 257 -3.65 56.47 -31.27
N GLU A 258 -3.75 56.95 -30.03
CA GLU A 258 -3.90 58.37 -29.68
C GLU A 258 -2.64 58.87 -28.94
N ARG A 259 -1.92 59.86 -29.47
CA ARG A 259 -0.70 60.43 -28.83
C ARG A 259 -1.07 61.58 -27.88
N ASP A 260 -1.91 61.28 -26.90
CA ASP A 260 -2.43 62.28 -25.96
C ASP A 260 -1.99 62.01 -24.51
N SER A 261 -1.98 63.08 -23.70
CA SER A 261 -1.68 63.00 -22.25
C SER A 261 -2.58 62.03 -21.49
N SER A 262 -3.82 61.82 -21.96
CA SER A 262 -4.77 60.82 -21.44
C SER A 262 -4.21 59.39 -21.50
N VAL A 263 -3.40 59.07 -22.51
CA VAL A 263 -2.79 57.75 -22.70
C VAL A 263 -1.64 57.53 -21.72
N GLU A 264 -0.90 58.57 -21.34
CA GLU A 264 0.11 58.47 -20.27
C GLU A 264 -0.52 58.22 -18.91
N TYR A 265 -1.60 58.94 -18.58
CA TYR A 265 -2.38 58.69 -17.36
C TYR A 265 -2.96 57.28 -17.34
N PHE A 266 -3.56 56.81 -18.44
CA PHE A 266 -4.06 55.45 -18.56
C PHE A 266 -2.95 54.41 -18.33
N ASN A 267 -1.78 54.57 -18.99
CA ASN A 267 -0.67 53.64 -18.84
C ASN A 267 -0.14 53.56 -17.39
N ASN A 268 -0.11 54.68 -16.68
CA ASN A 268 0.31 54.71 -15.28
C ASN A 268 -0.73 54.04 -14.37
N SER A 269 -2.01 54.34 -14.54
CA SER A 269 -3.10 53.69 -13.82
C SER A 269 -3.18 52.19 -14.11
N TYR A 270 -2.93 51.78 -15.36
CA TYR A 270 -2.89 50.38 -15.77
C TYR A 270 -1.75 49.61 -15.11
N LYS A 271 -0.54 50.18 -15.09
CA LYS A 271 0.60 49.60 -14.37
C LYS A 271 0.31 49.48 -12.87
N SER A 272 -0.27 50.51 -12.25
CA SER A 272 -0.65 50.50 -10.83
C SER A 272 -1.68 49.41 -10.52
N PHE A 273 -2.74 49.32 -11.32
CA PHE A 273 -3.76 48.30 -11.17
C PHE A 273 -3.19 46.89 -11.35
N ARG A 274 -2.37 46.66 -12.39
CA ARG A 274 -1.71 45.37 -12.63
C ARG A 274 -0.79 44.96 -11.47
N GLN A 275 -0.03 45.88 -10.90
CA GLN A 275 0.82 45.60 -9.74
C GLN A 275 0.00 45.23 -8.50
N ALA A 276 -1.18 45.83 -8.33
CA ALA A 276 -2.07 45.53 -7.21
C ALA A 276 -2.85 44.21 -7.38
N THR A 277 -3.21 43.84 -8.61
CA THR A 277 -4.12 42.69 -8.87
C THR A 277 -3.40 41.37 -9.10
N LEU A 278 -2.21 41.38 -9.70
CA LEU A 278 -1.45 40.16 -9.96
C LEU A 278 -1.17 39.31 -8.71
N PRO A 279 -0.78 39.89 -7.55
CA PRO A 279 -0.58 39.10 -6.33
C PRO A 279 -1.88 38.42 -5.86
N THR A 280 -3.02 39.10 -6.01
CA THR A 280 -4.33 38.57 -5.61
C THR A 280 -4.78 37.44 -6.52
N ILE A 281 -4.63 37.60 -7.85
CA ILE A 281 -4.99 36.56 -8.83
C ILE A 281 -4.10 35.32 -8.66
N THR A 282 -2.79 35.51 -8.51
CA THR A 282 -1.84 34.40 -8.33
C THR A 282 -2.13 33.65 -7.02
N ALA A 283 -2.47 34.36 -5.94
CA ALA A 283 -2.90 33.76 -4.69
C ALA A 283 -4.19 32.93 -4.85
N GLU A 284 -5.20 33.48 -5.52
CA GLU A 284 -6.47 32.77 -5.76
C GLU A 284 -6.24 31.49 -6.57
N ILE A 285 -5.45 31.54 -7.64
CA ILE A 285 -5.12 30.37 -8.47
C ILE A 285 -4.36 29.32 -7.65
N PHE A 286 -3.35 29.74 -6.88
CA PHE A 286 -2.59 28.83 -6.02
C PHE A 286 -3.49 28.17 -4.96
N PHE A 287 -4.39 28.93 -4.33
CA PHE A 287 -5.31 28.37 -3.35
C PHE A 287 -6.35 27.44 -3.99
N ALA A 288 -6.88 27.78 -5.16
CA ALA A 288 -7.79 26.91 -5.90
C ALA A 288 -7.10 25.58 -6.26
N TYR A 289 -5.86 25.64 -6.74
CA TYR A 289 -5.10 24.44 -7.07
C TYR A 289 -4.75 23.61 -5.83
N THR A 290 -4.22 24.22 -4.77
CA THR A 290 -3.83 23.51 -3.53
C THR A 290 -5.04 22.87 -2.83
N THR A 291 -6.19 23.54 -2.82
CA THR A 291 -7.43 22.97 -2.27
C THR A 291 -7.95 21.82 -3.11
N ALA A 292 -7.93 21.94 -4.45
CA ALA A 292 -8.28 20.85 -5.35
C ALA A 292 -7.34 19.65 -5.18
N PHE A 293 -6.02 19.90 -5.12
CA PHE A 293 -5.00 18.88 -4.90
C PHE A 293 -5.22 18.16 -3.56
N LEU A 294 -5.38 18.90 -2.45
CA LEU A 294 -5.66 18.30 -1.14
C LEU A 294 -6.93 17.46 -1.13
N ASN A 295 -8.00 17.93 -1.77
CA ASN A 295 -9.24 17.18 -1.87
C ASN A 295 -9.06 15.91 -2.69
N ALA A 296 -8.33 15.98 -3.82
CA ALA A 296 -8.00 14.82 -4.62
C ALA A 296 -7.13 13.81 -3.85
N SER A 297 -6.12 14.27 -3.12
CA SER A 297 -5.29 13.40 -2.28
C SER A 297 -6.10 12.73 -1.18
N ARG A 298 -7.02 13.45 -0.52
CA ARG A 298 -7.93 12.88 0.49
C ARG A 298 -8.85 11.82 -0.10
N ILE A 299 -9.43 12.08 -1.27
CA ILE A 299 -10.31 11.12 -1.95
C ILE A 299 -9.51 9.89 -2.39
N ALA A 300 -8.32 10.06 -2.99
CA ALA A 300 -7.46 8.97 -3.40
C ALA A 300 -7.06 8.07 -2.21
N CYS A 301 -6.79 8.65 -1.03
CA CYS A 301 -6.52 7.88 0.18
C CYS A 301 -7.73 7.04 0.62
N VAL A 302 -8.95 7.59 0.51
CA VAL A 302 -10.18 6.85 0.84
C VAL A 302 -10.50 5.78 -0.21
N GLU A 303 -10.25 6.04 -1.49
CA GLU A 303 -10.46 5.06 -2.55
C GLU A 303 -9.49 3.89 -2.43
N GLN A 304 -8.20 4.16 -2.16
CA GLN A 304 -7.23 3.10 -1.89
C GLN A 304 -7.68 2.23 -0.70
N MET A 305 -8.22 2.85 0.34
CA MET A 305 -8.79 2.14 1.50
C MET A 305 -10.00 1.25 1.19
N LEU A 306 -10.78 1.59 0.16
CA LEU A 306 -11.96 0.81 -0.22
C LEU A 306 -11.62 -0.34 -1.18
N GLN A 307 -10.46 -0.28 -1.83
CA GLN A 307 -9.99 -1.30 -2.79
C GLN A 307 -9.12 -2.37 -2.14
N GLU A 308 -8.44 -2.04 -1.04
CA GLU A 308 -7.71 -2.98 -0.16
C GLU A 308 -8.66 -3.70 0.81
#